data_AF-A0A2N0P9J5-F1
#
_entry.id   AF-A0A2N0P9J5-F1
#
_cell.length_a   1.000
_cell.length_b   1.000
_cell.length_c   1.000
_cell.angle_alpha   90.00
_cell.angle_beta   90.00
_cell.angle_gamma   90.00
#
_symmetry.space_group_name_H-M   'P 1'
#
loop_
_entity.id
_entity.type
_entity.pdbx_description
1 polymer ?
#
loop_
_entity_poly.entity_id
_entity_poly.type
_entity_poly.pdbx_seq_one_letter_code
_entity_poly.pdbx_strand_id
1 'polypeptide(L)'
;YSFENGEGIDQDLGNAIYWYKKAAEDGNKTAQYRIGYFYENGRGMQKDIKKAIEWYEKSVIHEYNNAQCSLGYLYKKGKGID
;
A
#
# COMPACT_ATOMS: atom_id res chain seq x y z
N TYR A 1 -33.64 -11.49 -3.03
CA TYR A 1 -32.62 -11.56 -1.96
C TYR A 1 -31.26 -11.56 -2.63
N SER A 2 -30.53 -10.48 -2.41
CA SER A 2 -29.39 -9.96 -3.16
C SER A 2 -28.07 -10.66 -2.85
N PHE A 3 -27.20 -10.80 -3.84
CA PHE A 3 -25.77 -11.05 -3.68
C PHE A 3 -24.99 -10.17 -4.65
N GLU A 4 -24.98 -8.86 -4.38
CA GLU A 4 -23.98 -7.94 -4.93
C GLU A 4 -22.68 -8.11 -4.12
N ASN A 5 -22.02 -9.26 -4.32
CA ASN A 5 -20.87 -9.71 -3.51
C ASN A 5 -19.52 -9.11 -3.94
N GLY A 6 -19.49 -7.86 -4.42
CA GLY A 6 -18.22 -7.23 -4.80
C GLY A 6 -18.27 -5.72 -4.95
N GLU A 7 -19.38 -5.17 -5.44
CA GLU A 7 -19.45 -3.74 -5.77
C GLU A 7 -19.38 -2.82 -4.54
N GLY A 8 -20.02 -3.20 -3.43
CA GLY A 8 -19.94 -2.43 -2.19
C GLY A 8 -18.56 -2.48 -1.51
N ILE A 9 -17.87 -3.62 -1.59
CA ILE A 9 -16.52 -3.80 -1.02
C ILE A 9 -15.49 -2.98 -1.80
N ASP A 10 -15.63 -2.90 -3.12
CA ASP A 10 -14.75 -2.09 -3.97
C ASP A 10 -14.98 -0.58 -3.77
N GLN A 11 -16.22 -0.16 -3.53
CA GLN A 11 -16.54 1.25 -3.25
C GLN A 11 -15.97 1.71 -1.90
N ASP A 12 -16.11 0.90 -0.85
CA ASP A 12 -15.54 1.17 0.47
C ASP A 12 -14.00 1.14 0.45
N LEU A 13 -13.41 0.24 -0.34
CA LEU A 13 -11.96 0.21 -0.59
C LEU A 13 -11.47 1.49 -1.26
N GLY A 14 -12.19 2.00 -2.27
CA GLY A 14 -11.86 3.26 -2.94
C GLY A 14 -11.84 4.45 -1.97
N ASN A 15 -12.85 4.55 -1.11
CA ASN A 15 -12.92 5.60 -0.08
C ASN A 15 -11.82 5.43 0.98
N ALA A 16 -11.53 4.20 1.42
CA ALA A 16 -10.45 3.94 2.35
C ALA A 16 -9.08 4.32 1.76
N ILE A 17 -8.82 3.96 0.50
CA ILE A 17 -7.60 4.34 -0.23
C ILE A 17 -7.47 5.87 -0.30
N TYR A 18 -8.56 6.59 -0.58
CA TYR A 18 -8.55 8.05 -0.61
C TYR A 18 -8.09 8.66 0.72
N TRP A 19 -8.69 8.24 1.83
CA TRP A 19 -8.33 8.74 3.16
C TRP A 19 -6.93 8.31 3.60
N TYR A 20 -6.52 7.08 3.29
CA TYR A 20 -5.15 6.64 3.54
C TYR A 20 -4.15 7.45 2.72
N LYS A 21 -4.46 7.81 1.47
CA LYS A 21 -3.56 8.62 0.66
C LYS A 21 -3.40 10.02 1.24
N LYS A 22 -4.49 10.65 1.68
CA LYS A 22 -4.45 11.93 2.39
C LYS A 22 -3.61 11.87 3.65
N ALA A 23 -3.86 10.89 4.51
CA ALA A 23 -3.07 10.72 5.73
C ALA A 23 -1.59 10.41 5.40
N ALA A 24 -1.32 9.64 4.34
CA ALA A 24 0.04 9.31 3.91
C ALA A 24 0.81 10.52 3.37
N GLU A 25 0.12 11.43 2.67
CA GLU A 25 0.64 12.74 2.24
C GLU A 25 0.97 13.64 3.44
N ASP A 26 0.17 13.58 4.50
CA ASP A 26 0.42 14.29 5.78
C ASP A 26 1.50 13.62 6.66
N GLY A 27 2.18 12.57 6.16
CA GLY A 27 3.27 11.90 6.87
C GLY A 27 2.82 10.79 7.83
N ASN A 28 1.55 10.37 7.80
CA ASN A 28 1.08 9.24 8.60
C ASN A 28 1.71 7.93 8.12
N LYS A 29 2.61 7.37 8.93
CA LYS A 29 3.38 6.15 8.63
C LYS A 29 2.48 4.94 8.36
N THR A 30 1.46 4.72 9.19
CA THR A 30 0.51 3.62 9.02
C THR A 30 -0.23 3.72 7.68
N ALA A 31 -0.57 4.95 7.28
CA ALA A 31 -1.22 5.20 6.01
C ALA A 31 -0.26 5.01 4.82
N GLN A 32 0.99 5.47 4.94
CA GLN A 32 2.04 5.23 3.93
C GLN A 32 2.27 3.74 3.70
N TYR A 33 2.38 2.94 4.78
CA TYR A 33 2.46 1.48 4.70
C TYR A 33 1.24 0.86 3.99
N ARG A 34 0.02 1.29 4.35
CA ARG A 34 -1.19 0.75 3.73
C ARG A 34 -1.32 1.10 2.25
N ILE A 35 -0.92 2.31 1.85
CA ILE A 35 -0.86 2.69 0.43
C ILE A 35 0.18 1.84 -0.32
N GLY A 36 1.36 1.61 0.27
CA GLY A 36 2.35 0.69 -0.27
C GLY A 36 1.78 -0.72 -0.49
N TYR A 37 1.05 -1.23 0.49
CA TYR A 37 0.39 -2.54 0.42
C TYR A 37 -0.70 -2.62 -0.67
N PHE A 38 -1.49 -1.57 -0.87
CA PHE A 38 -2.48 -1.53 -1.95
C PHE A 38 -1.82 -1.53 -3.33
N TYR A 39 -0.73 -0.77 -3.51
CA TYR A 39 0.05 -0.79 -4.75
C TYR A 39 0.74 -2.13 -4.99
N GLU A 40 1.21 -2.82 -3.95
CA GLU A 40 1.84 -4.14 -4.07
C GLU A 40 0.85 -5.22 -4.53
N ASN A 41 -0.37 -5.19 -3.97
CA ASN A 41 -1.37 -6.23 -4.19
C ASN A 41 -2.38 -5.91 -5.29
N GLY A 42 -2.44 -4.65 -5.75
CA GLY A 42 -3.45 -4.20 -6.72
C GLY A 42 -4.87 -4.27 -6.18
N ARG A 43 -5.06 -4.08 -4.87
CA ARG A 43 -6.39 -4.12 -4.23
C ARG A 43 -7.01 -2.73 -4.22
N GLY A 44 -8.15 -2.56 -4.89
CA GLY A 44 -8.83 -1.27 -5.03
C GLY A 44 -8.08 -0.21 -5.85
N MET A 45 -6.93 -0.57 -6.43
CA MET A 45 -6.11 0.28 -7.31
C MET A 45 -5.24 -0.58 -8.23
N GLN A 46 -4.70 0.03 -9.29
CA GLN A 46 -3.75 -0.65 -10.17
C GLN A 46 -2.46 -1.01 -9.41
N LYS A 47 -2.04 -2.28 -9.54
CA LYS A 47 -0.77 -2.77 -8.99
C LYS A 47 0.41 -2.01 -9.57
N ASP A 48 1.28 -1.49 -8.71
CA ASP A 48 2.49 -0.75 -9.08
C ASP A 48 3.58 -1.00 -8.03
N ILE A 49 4.47 -1.94 -8.31
CA ILE A 49 5.54 -2.32 -7.37
C ILE A 49 6.51 -1.15 -7.10
N LYS A 50 6.74 -0.26 -8.08
CA LYS A 50 7.65 0.88 -7.90
C LYS A 50 7.05 1.88 -6.91
N LYS A 51 5.79 2.24 -7.08
CA LYS A 51 5.08 3.10 -6.11
C LYS A 51 4.96 2.44 -4.74
N ALA A 52 4.75 1.11 -4.69
CA ALA A 52 4.74 0.39 -3.43
C ALA A 52 6.04 0.60 -2.65
N ILE A 53 7.19 0.44 -3.33
CA ILE A 53 8.52 0.67 -2.75
C ILE A 53 8.66 2.11 -2.26
N GLU A 54 8.32 3.12 -3.08
CA GLU A 54 8.40 4.54 -2.69
C GLU A 54 7.59 4.86 -1.43
N TRP A 55 6.38 4.30 -1.31
CA TRP A 55 5.53 4.51 -0.13
C TRP A 55 6.03 3.76 1.10
N TYR A 56 6.56 2.56 0.93
CA TYR A 56 7.21 1.85 2.03
C TYR A 56 8.47 2.59 2.50
N GLU A 57 9.30 3.11 1.59
CA GLU A 57 10.48 3.92 1.93
C GLU A 57 10.11 5.15 2.77
N LYS A 58 9.05 5.88 2.37
CA LYS A 58 8.51 7.01 3.14
C LYS A 58 8.06 6.59 4.55
N SER A 59 7.46 5.41 4.68
CA SER A 59 7.00 4.87 5.97
C SER A 59 8.13 4.51 6.94
N VAL A 60 9.35 4.21 6.47
CA VAL A 60 10.47 3.74 7.32
C VAL A 60 11.19 4.90 8.02
N ILE A 61 10.88 6.16 7.69
CA ILE A 61 11.83 7.24 7.97
C ILE A 61 12.13 7.49 9.44
N HIS A 62 11.27 7.20 10.45
CA HIS A 62 11.70 7.22 11.87
C HIS A 62 10.93 6.19 12.72
N GLU A 63 11.57 5.12 13.18
CA GLU A 63 11.09 4.24 14.29
C GLU A 63 10.02 3.17 13.99
N TYR A 64 10.09 2.40 12.89
CA TYR A 64 9.27 1.18 12.76
C TYR A 64 10.08 -0.02 12.24
N ASN A 65 10.47 -0.90 13.16
CA ASN A 65 11.19 -2.16 12.91
C ASN A 65 10.50 -3.09 11.88
N ASN A 66 9.19 -2.96 11.67
CA ASN A 66 8.45 -3.81 10.72
C ASN A 66 8.58 -3.37 9.25
N ALA A 67 8.78 -2.07 8.98
CA ALA A 67 8.83 -1.56 7.62
C ALA A 67 10.18 -1.87 6.93
N GLN A 68 11.26 -2.04 7.70
CA GLN A 68 12.56 -2.49 7.20
C GLN A 68 12.52 -3.92 6.64
N CYS A 69 11.71 -4.81 7.23
CA CYS A 69 11.54 -6.18 6.74
C CYS A 69 10.83 -6.23 5.37
N SER A 70 9.79 -5.40 5.19
CA SER A 70 9.08 -5.30 3.90
C SER A 70 9.94 -4.69 2.81
N LEU A 71 10.80 -3.71 3.15
CA LEU A 71 11.73 -3.10 2.19
C LEU A 71 12.79 -4.09 1.71
N GLY A 72 13.41 -4.84 2.63
CA GLY A 72 14.38 -5.89 2.29
C GLY A 72 13.78 -7.00 1.43
N TYR A 73 12.52 -7.37 1.69
CA TYR A 73 11.77 -8.34 0.88
C TYR A 73 11.46 -7.82 -0.54
N LEU A 74 11.06 -6.55 -0.66
CA LEU A 74 10.76 -5.94 -1.96
C LEU A 74 11.99 -5.66 -2.81
N TYR A 75 13.11 -5.22 -2.23
CA TYR A 75 14.37 -5.12 -2.97
C TYR A 75 14.83 -6.48 -3.48
N LYS A 76 14.65 -7.56 -2.70
CA LYS A 76 14.92 -8.93 -3.14
C LYS A 76 13.99 -9.38 -4.28
N LYS A 77 12.70 -9.01 -4.21
CA LYS A 77 11.74 -9.30 -5.30
C LYS A 77 11.96 -8.46 -6.55
N GLY A 78 12.33 -7.18 -6.41
CA GLY A 78 12.57 -6.24 -7.51
C GLY A 78 13.88 -6.48 -8.25
N LYS A 79 14.91 -7.00 -7.58
CA LYS A 79 16.15 -7.49 -8.22
C LYS A 79 16.07 -8.93 -8.73
N GLY A 80 15.02 -9.68 -8.36
CA GLY A 80 14.80 -11.05 -8.82
C GLY A 80 13.99 -11.14 -10.12
N ILE A 81 13.65 -10.00 -10.71
CA ILE A 81 13.07 -9.91 -12.04
C ILE A 81 14.18 -9.26 -12.88
N ASP A 82 15.01 -10.11 -13.47
CA ASP A 82 15.99 -9.76 -14.49
C ASP A 82 15.30 -9.10 -15.71
#